data_AF-A0A820HNI2-F1
#
_entry.id   AF-A0A820HNI2-F1
#
_cell.length_a   1.000
_cell.length_b   1.000
_cell.length_c   1.000
_cell.angle_alpha   90.00
_cell.angle_beta   90.00
_cell.angle_gamma   90.00
#
_symmetry.space_group_name_H-M   'P 1'
#
loop_
_entity.id
_entity.type
_entity.pdbx_description
1 polymer ?
#
loop_
_entity_poly.entity_id
_entity_poly.type
_entity_poly.pdbx_seq_one_letter_code
_entity_poly.pdbx_strand_id
1 'polypeptide(L)'
;LILKPFRTDDFVAKLYFETSRFTALQYQWQVRARINDNIPHPHTTAIRSLSYQLVLKSKISQTMDLKFFILKGPHGDPSTSQIQPIIYHHEFNQNNTETEYLKLPISSQECNRMLSSSSISFRLLMVQLDKP
;
A
#
# COMPACT_ATOMS: atom_id res chain seq x y z
N LEU A 1 7.24 6.87 2.14
CA LEU A 1 7.31 6.09 0.89
C LEU A 1 6.48 6.80 -0.18
N ILE A 2 6.86 6.64 -1.46
CA ILE A 2 6.18 7.26 -2.60
C ILE A 2 5.74 6.16 -3.56
N LEU A 3 4.44 6.08 -3.83
CA LEU A 3 3.83 5.26 -4.87
C LEU A 3 3.95 5.98 -6.21
N LYS A 4 4.48 5.27 -7.20
CA LYS A 4 4.55 5.72 -8.60
C LYS A 4 3.70 4.79 -9.46
N PRO A 5 3.08 5.30 -10.55
CA PRO A 5 2.36 4.44 -11.48
C PRO A 5 3.28 3.35 -12.01
N PHE A 6 2.81 2.12 -11.99
CA PHE A 6 3.48 1.03 -12.68
C PHE A 6 3.34 1.27 -14.19
N ARG A 7 4.45 1.39 -14.90
CA ARG A 7 4.43 1.64 -16.35
C ARG A 7 4.04 0.33 -17.05
N THR A 8 2.83 0.28 -17.56
CA THR A 8 2.43 -0.65 -18.62
C THR A 8 2.41 0.11 -19.93
N ASP A 9 2.79 -0.52 -21.04
CA ASP A 9 2.73 0.09 -22.38
C ASP A 9 1.29 0.43 -22.82
N ASP A 10 0.30 -0.08 -22.10
CA ASP A 10 -1.11 0.20 -22.34
C ASP A 10 -1.55 1.54 -21.72
N PHE A 11 -2.31 2.30 -22.52
CA PHE A 11 -2.94 3.60 -22.22
C PHE A 11 -3.98 3.58 -21.08
N VAL A 12 -3.97 2.55 -20.23
CA VAL A 12 -4.94 2.38 -19.14
C VAL A 12 -4.66 3.38 -18.02
N ALA A 13 -5.72 4.06 -17.57
CA ALA A 13 -5.67 5.03 -16.50
C ALA A 13 -5.09 4.43 -15.20
N LYS A 14 -3.78 4.60 -14.96
CA LYS A 14 -3.02 4.43 -13.69
C LYS A 14 -3.75 3.60 -12.61
N LEU A 15 -4.02 2.32 -12.87
CA LEU A 15 -4.72 1.45 -11.90
C LEU A 15 -3.77 0.77 -10.92
N TYR A 16 -2.47 0.72 -11.26
CA TYR A 16 -1.45 0.01 -10.49
C TYR A 16 -0.34 0.98 -10.09
N PHE A 17 0.04 0.91 -8.82
CA PHE A 17 1.12 1.71 -8.28
C PHE A 17 2.06 0.84 -7.46
N GLU A 18 3.32 1.23 -7.41
CA GLU A 18 4.29 0.60 -6.53
C GLU A 18 5.30 1.60 -5.99
N THR A 19 5.88 1.27 -4.84
CA THR A 19 7.07 1.95 -4.34
C THR A 19 8.31 1.35 -5.00
N SER A 20 9.39 2.11 -5.02
CA SER A 20 10.72 1.50 -5.10
C SER A 20 10.93 0.53 -3.92
N ARG A 21 11.86 -0.42 -4.08
CA ARG A 21 12.27 -1.27 -2.96
C ARG A 21 12.87 -0.39 -1.85
N PHE A 22 12.56 -0.72 -0.61
CA PHE A 22 13.12 -0.04 0.56
C PHE A 22 13.59 -1.05 1.60
N THR A 23 14.58 -0.64 2.38
CA THR A 23 15.12 -1.47 3.48
C THR A 23 14.43 -1.11 4.79
N ALA A 24 13.93 -2.12 5.50
CA ALA A 24 13.42 -2.00 6.86
C ALA A 24 13.55 -3.36 7.56
N LEU A 25 13.78 -3.38 8.88
CA LEU A 25 13.92 -4.64 9.64
C LEU A 25 14.95 -5.61 9.03
N GLN A 26 16.04 -5.09 8.46
CA GLN A 26 17.08 -5.85 7.74
C GLN A 26 16.63 -6.55 6.44
N TYR A 27 15.39 -6.33 5.98
CA TYR A 27 14.86 -6.91 4.75
C TYR A 27 14.53 -5.85 3.69
N GLN A 28 14.43 -6.28 2.44
CA GLN A 28 13.92 -5.49 1.31
C GLN A 28 12.42 -5.68 1.20
N TRP A 29 11.72 -4.56 1.05
CA TRP A 29 10.27 -4.50 1.00
C TRP A 29 9.79 -3.70 -0.20
N GLN A 30 8.56 -3.93 -0.61
CA GLN A 30 7.85 -3.12 -1.60
C GLN A 30 6.39 -2.99 -1.18
N VAL A 31 5.80 -1.81 -1.39
CA VAL A 31 4.34 -1.66 -1.32
C VAL A 31 3.79 -1.58 -2.73
N ARG A 32 2.79 -2.42 -3.01
CA ARG A 32 1.98 -2.37 -4.23
C ARG A 32 0.61 -1.83 -3.88
N ALA A 33 0.01 -1.05 -4.78
CA ALA A 33 -1.35 -0.56 -4.62
C ALA A 33 -2.15 -0.70 -5.91
N ARG A 34 -3.45 -0.90 -5.75
CA ARG A 34 -4.42 -1.05 -6.83
C ARG A 34 -5.61 -0.14 -6.61
N ILE A 35 -6.14 0.38 -7.70
CA ILE A 35 -7.36 1.20 -7.71
C ILE A 35 -8.53 0.35 -8.20
N ASN A 36 -9.63 0.35 -7.44
CA ASN A 36 -10.87 -0.35 -7.79
C ASN A 36 -10.70 -1.85 -8.06
N ASP A 37 -9.76 -2.51 -7.38
CA ASP A 37 -9.52 -3.95 -7.55
C ASP A 37 -10.65 -4.84 -7.02
N ASN A 38 -11.64 -4.24 -6.37
CA ASN A 38 -12.84 -4.89 -5.87
C ASN A 38 -14.06 -4.75 -6.79
N ILE A 39 -13.91 -4.18 -8.01
CA ILE A 39 -15.02 -3.94 -8.94
C ILE A 39 -14.68 -4.55 -10.32
N PRO A 40 -15.58 -5.34 -10.95
CA PRO A 40 -15.32 -5.97 -12.25
C PRO A 40 -15.04 -4.98 -13.40
N HIS A 41 -15.66 -3.80 -13.38
CA HIS A 41 -15.50 -2.76 -14.39
C HIS A 41 -15.04 -1.44 -13.74
N PRO A 42 -13.75 -1.32 -13.36
CA PRO A 42 -13.26 -0.18 -12.59
C PRO A 42 -13.34 1.16 -13.35
N HIS A 43 -13.47 1.12 -14.68
CA HIS A 43 -13.55 2.29 -15.55
C HIS A 43 -14.94 2.94 -15.58
N THR A 44 -15.99 2.25 -15.14
CA THR A 44 -17.39 2.72 -15.27
C THR A 44 -17.91 3.45 -14.04
N THR A 45 -17.07 3.61 -13.00
CA THR A 45 -17.45 4.28 -11.75
C THR A 45 -16.50 5.42 -11.38
N ALA A 46 -17.10 6.50 -10.88
CA ALA A 46 -16.37 7.62 -10.26
C ALA A 46 -16.00 7.34 -8.79
N ILE A 47 -16.51 6.24 -8.20
CA ILE A 47 -16.14 5.79 -6.86
C ILE A 47 -14.76 5.13 -6.95
N ARG A 48 -13.77 5.73 -6.30
CA ARG A 48 -12.41 5.19 -6.22
C ARG A 48 -12.14 4.57 -4.86
N SER A 49 -11.65 3.34 -4.85
CA SER A 49 -11.05 2.66 -3.70
C SER A 49 -9.56 2.44 -3.99
N LEU A 50 -8.75 2.47 -2.94
CA LEU A 50 -7.34 2.12 -3.00
C LEU A 50 -7.11 0.94 -2.07
N SER A 51 -6.54 -0.13 -2.61
CA SER A 51 -6.11 -1.29 -1.85
C SER A 51 -4.59 -1.41 -1.96
N TYR A 52 -3.93 -1.94 -0.94
CA TYR A 52 -2.47 -2.06 -0.91
C TYR A 52 -2.00 -3.39 -0.33
N GLN A 53 -0.82 -3.81 -0.76
CA GLN A 53 -0.18 -5.05 -0.37
C GLN A 53 1.24 -4.74 0.08
N LEU A 54 1.67 -5.33 1.20
CA LEU A 54 3.06 -5.30 1.63
C LEU A 54 3.76 -6.57 1.15
N VAL A 55 4.89 -6.40 0.47
CA VAL A 55 5.63 -7.48 -0.17
C VAL A 55 7.06 -7.54 0.36
N LEU A 56 7.43 -8.69 0.92
CA LEU A 56 8.79 -9.02 1.32
C LEU A 56 9.56 -9.50 0.08
N LYS A 57 10.60 -8.77 -0.31
CA LYS A 57 11.42 -9.06 -1.50
C LYS A 57 12.69 -9.84 -1.16
N SER A 58 13.18 -9.72 0.07
CA SER A 58 14.30 -10.53 0.55
C SER A 58 13.86 -11.97 0.80
N LYS A 59 14.79 -12.92 0.67
CA LYS A 59 14.61 -14.28 1.19
C LYS A 59 14.61 -14.22 2.72
N ILE A 60 13.75 -15.02 3.35
CA ILE A 60 13.66 -15.14 4.79
C ILE A 60 13.92 -16.59 5.21
N SER A 61 14.70 -16.82 6.26
CA SER A 61 15.00 -18.16 6.77
C SER A 61 14.08 -18.57 7.92
N GLN A 62 13.54 -17.59 8.66
CA GLN A 62 12.67 -17.81 9.80
C GLN A 62 11.36 -17.04 9.63
N THR A 63 10.28 -17.59 10.16
CA THR A 63 8.98 -16.92 10.17
C THR A 63 9.05 -15.60 10.96
N MET A 64 8.51 -14.53 10.39
CA MET A 64 8.47 -13.20 11.00
C MET A 64 7.02 -12.73 11.16
N ASP A 65 6.65 -12.48 12.41
CA ASP A 65 5.38 -11.89 12.77
C ASP A 65 5.47 -10.36 12.69
N LEU A 66 4.60 -9.74 11.89
CA LEU A 66 4.65 -8.31 11.62
C LEU A 66 3.28 -7.66 11.80
N LYS A 67 3.24 -6.57 12.58
CA LYS A 67 2.15 -5.59 12.55
C LYS A 67 2.54 -4.37 11.73
N PHE A 68 1.63 -3.88 10.89
CA PHE A 68 1.88 -2.72 10.05
C PHE A 68 0.61 -1.94 9.73
N PHE A 69 0.77 -0.65 9.40
CA PHE A 69 -0.31 0.21 8.94
C PHE A 69 0.22 1.41 8.16
N ILE A 70 -0.65 2.02 7.37
CA ILE A 70 -0.35 3.21 6.59
C ILE A 70 -0.90 4.46 7.27
N LEU A 71 -0.05 5.48 7.33
CA LEU A 71 -0.41 6.84 7.70
C LEU A 71 -0.21 7.78 6.50
N LYS A 72 -0.77 8.97 6.63
CA LYS A 72 -0.60 10.06 5.68
C LYS A 72 0.87 10.45 5.50
N GLY A 73 1.23 10.86 4.28
CA GLY A 73 2.54 11.39 3.95
C GLY A 73 2.83 12.76 4.59
N PRO A 74 4.12 13.14 4.72
CA PRO A 74 4.56 14.36 5.43
C PRO A 74 4.05 15.69 4.85
N HIS A 75 3.68 15.74 3.57
CA HIS A 75 3.28 16.97 2.88
C HIS A 75 1.81 17.01 2.46
N GLY A 76 0.96 16.13 2.98
CA GLY A 76 -0.45 16.14 2.60
C GLY A 76 -1.23 17.27 3.27
N ASP A 77 -2.19 17.85 2.56
CA ASP A 77 -3.07 18.94 3.02
C ASP A 77 -3.72 18.63 4.39
N PRO A 78 -3.53 19.44 5.45
CA PRO A 78 -4.16 19.27 6.76
C PRO A 78 -5.68 19.03 6.74
N SER A 79 -6.40 19.43 5.69
CA SER A 79 -7.83 19.14 5.52
C SER A 79 -8.15 17.65 5.29
N THR A 80 -7.16 16.83 4.91
CA THR A 80 -7.29 15.39 4.60
C THR A 80 -7.16 14.46 5.83
N SER A 81 -7.51 14.97 7.01
CA SER A 81 -7.21 14.42 8.35
C SER A 81 -7.85 13.06 8.72
N GLN A 82 -8.35 12.26 7.78
CA GLN A 82 -9.24 11.13 8.08
C GLN A 82 -8.71 9.74 7.66
N ILE A 83 -7.41 9.53 7.44
CA ILE A 83 -6.91 8.15 7.39
C ILE A 83 -6.98 7.60 8.81
N GLN A 84 -8.05 6.87 9.14
CA GLN A 84 -8.12 6.09 10.37
C GLN A 84 -7.19 4.88 10.21
N PRO A 85 -6.05 4.81 10.92
CA PRO A 85 -5.12 3.71 10.73
C PRO A 85 -5.76 2.40 11.19
N ILE A 86 -5.82 1.42 10.30
CA ILE A 86 -6.15 0.05 10.65
C ILE A 86 -4.83 -0.70 10.80
N ILE A 87 -4.62 -1.32 11.96
CA ILE A 87 -3.45 -2.14 12.24
C ILE A 87 -3.68 -3.52 11.64
N TYR A 88 -2.82 -3.90 10.72
CA TYR A 88 -2.82 -5.22 10.10
C TYR A 88 -1.73 -6.08 10.70
N HIS A 89 -1.98 -7.38 10.74
CA HIS A 89 -1.07 -8.40 11.23
C HIS A 89 -0.88 -9.44 10.14
N HIS A 90 0.38 -9.81 9.89
CA HIS A 90 0.71 -10.85 8.92
C HIS A 90 1.97 -11.60 9.34
N GLU A 91 1.95 -12.90 9.11
CA GLU A 91 3.09 -13.78 9.33
C GLU A 91 3.82 -14.06 8.00
N PHE A 92 5.00 -13.47 7.84
CA PHE A 92 5.85 -13.68 6.66
C PHE A 92 6.70 -14.94 6.82
N ASN A 93 6.76 -15.77 5.78
CA ASN A 93 7.64 -16.94 5.71
C ASN A 93 8.07 -17.21 4.25
N GLN A 94 8.79 -18.31 4.02
CA GLN A 94 9.32 -18.64 2.68
C GLN A 94 8.25 -18.85 1.60
N ASN A 95 7.07 -19.32 2.01
CA ASN A 95 5.94 -19.59 1.12
C ASN A 95 4.92 -18.44 1.10
N ASN A 96 5.00 -17.54 2.07
CA ASN A 96 4.08 -16.43 2.27
C ASN A 96 4.87 -15.12 2.41
N THR A 97 5.22 -14.52 1.28
CA THR A 97 6.05 -13.31 1.21
C THR A 97 5.25 -12.05 0.87
N GLU A 98 3.94 -12.18 0.72
CA GLU A 98 3.06 -11.06 0.37
C GLU A 98 1.78 -11.12 1.19
N THR A 99 1.31 -9.96 1.65
CA THR A 99 -0.01 -9.89 2.30
C THR A 99 -1.12 -10.07 1.28
N GLU A 100 -2.37 -10.17 1.73
CA GLU A 100 -3.50 -9.87 0.86
C GLU A 100 -3.54 -8.37 0.50
N TYR A 101 -4.39 -8.00 -0.46
CA TYR A 101 -4.68 -6.60 -0.73
C TYR A 101 -5.64 -6.07 0.34
N LEU A 102 -5.15 -5.09 1.09
CA LEU A 102 -5.84 -4.46 2.21
C LEU A 102 -6.40 -3.12 1.75
N LYS A 103 -7.70 -2.91 1.97
CA LYS A 103 -8.35 -1.65 1.62
C LYS A 103 -7.84 -0.52 2.51
N LEU A 104 -7.33 0.55 1.91
CA LEU A 104 -6.99 1.76 2.63
C LEU A 104 -8.31 2.46 3.05
N PRO A 105 -8.52 2.76 4.34
CA PRO A 105 -9.76 3.32 4.87
C PRO A 105 -9.85 4.82 4.58
N ILE A 106 -10.01 5.17 3.30
CA ILE A 106 -10.19 6.53 2.81
C ILE A 106 -11.47 6.67 2.00
N SER A 107 -12.02 7.88 1.95
CA SER A 107 -13.17 8.19 1.11
C SER A 107 -12.77 8.19 -0.37
N SER A 108 -13.76 8.01 -1.25
CA SER A 108 -13.55 8.13 -2.71
C SER A 108 -13.01 9.51 -3.11
N GLN A 109 -13.44 10.57 -2.43
CA GLN A 109 -12.95 11.93 -2.68
C GLN A 109 -11.46 12.05 -2.35
N GLU A 110 -11.03 11.49 -1.23
CA GLU A 110 -9.62 11.48 -0.84
C GLU A 110 -8.79 10.62 -1.80
N CYS A 111 -9.31 9.46 -2.20
CA CYS A 111 -8.66 8.61 -3.19
C CYS A 111 -8.46 9.36 -4.53
N ASN A 112 -9.49 10.07 -5.01
CA ASN A 112 -9.38 10.90 -6.21
C ASN A 112 -8.35 12.03 -6.06
N ARG A 113 -8.27 12.70 -4.89
CA ARG A 113 -7.23 13.71 -4.61
C ARG A 113 -5.82 13.12 -4.61
N MET A 114 -5.65 11.92 -4.05
CA MET A 114 -4.36 11.22 -4.10
C MET A 114 -3.99 10.89 -5.55
N LEU A 115 -4.95 10.44 -6.37
CA LEU A 115 -4.73 10.07 -7.77
C LEU A 115 -4.46 11.25 -8.70
N SER A 116 -4.97 12.46 -8.40
CA SER A 116 -4.69 13.66 -9.19
C SER A 116 -3.28 14.24 -8.92
N SER A 117 -2.65 13.86 -7.81
CA SER A 117 -1.26 14.21 -7.51
C SER A 117 -0.28 13.55 -8.49
N SER A 118 0.84 14.22 -8.76
CA SER A 118 1.95 13.65 -9.54
C SER A 118 2.61 12.45 -8.84
N SER A 119 2.44 12.33 -7.53
CA SER A 119 2.90 11.20 -6.72
C SER A 119 2.03 10.99 -5.48
N ILE A 120 1.85 9.72 -5.09
CA ILE A 120 1.09 9.37 -3.89
C ILE A 120 2.08 9.09 -2.76
N SER A 121 2.12 9.98 -1.77
CA SER A 121 3.04 9.88 -0.64
C SER A 121 2.34 9.39 0.63
N PHE A 122 2.96 8.45 1.33
CA PHE A 122 2.43 7.86 2.55
C PHE A 122 3.55 7.46 3.52
N ARG A 123 3.20 7.20 4.78
CA ARG A 123 4.10 6.64 5.79
C ARG A 123 3.67 5.21 6.07
N LEU A 124 4.62 4.28 6.09
CA LEU A 124 4.40 2.91 6.51
C LEU A 124 5.05 2.74 7.88
N LEU A 125 4.29 2.28 8.87
CA LEU A 125 4.83 1.86 10.15
C LEU A 125 4.81 0.34 10.20
N MET A 126 5.90 -0.24 10.70
CA MET A 126 6.14 -1.67 10.77
C MET A 126 6.72 -2.01 12.13
N VAL A 127 6.14 -3.00 12.79
CA VAL A 127 6.57 -3.49 14.09
C VAL A 127 6.68 -5.00 13.99
N GLN A 128 7.91 -5.51 14.10
CA GLN A 128 8.15 -6.94 14.25
C GLN A 128 7.81 -7.34 15.68
N LEU A 129 7.04 -8.41 15.84
CA LEU A 129 6.74 -8.97 17.14
C LEU A 129 7.77 -10.04 17.47
N ASP A 130 8.41 -9.90 18.62
CA ASP A 130 9.25 -10.96 19.16
C ASP A 130 8.36 -12.07 19.72
N LYS A 131 8.75 -13.32 19.46
CA LYS A 131 8.14 -14.45 20.18
C LYS A 131 8.64 -14.38 21.63
N PRO A 132 7.74 -14.44 22.62
CA PRO A 132 8.12 -14.43 24.03
C PRO A 132 9.00 -15.61 24.40
#